data_AF-A0A3L7Y8C6-F1
#
_entry.id   AF-A0A3L7Y8C6-F1
#
_cell.length_a   1.000
_cell.length_b   1.000
_cell.length_c   1.000
_cell.angle_alpha   90.00
_cell.angle_beta   90.00
_cell.angle_gamma   90.00
#
_symmetry.space_group_name_H-M   'P 1'
#
loop_
_entity.id
_entity.type
_entity.pdbx_description
1 polymer ?
#
loop_
_entity_poly.entity_id
_entity_poly.type
_entity_poly.pdbx_seq_one_letter_code
_entity_poly.pdbx_strand_id
1 'polypeptide(L)'
;AGRFGYGQLPFWGIFNHTKGADLDAAKDLIKQFFSMKNYGKFIQTGQGYILPLLPAYEKEPVWPTDPKLAIAKEMFKTALPAGHALKFQSRLSSLIQDRVILGKLYSRAASSGNAKQALADTMKEIDDLKKLS
;
A
#
# COMPACT_ATOMS: atom_id res chain seq x y z
N ALA A 1 18.22 -5.69 -8.44
CA ALA A 1 17.10 -6.50 -8.95
C ALA A 1 15.81 -5.70 -8.79
N GLY A 2 15.00 -5.57 -9.84
CA GLY A 2 13.72 -4.86 -9.77
C GLY A 2 12.75 -5.56 -8.83
N ARG A 3 12.18 -4.82 -7.88
CA ARG A 3 11.15 -5.32 -6.97
C ARG A 3 9.80 -5.13 -7.65
N PHE A 4 9.04 -6.19 -7.85
CA PHE A 4 7.75 -6.19 -8.56
C PHE A 4 6.54 -6.26 -7.60
N GLY A 5 6.74 -5.96 -6.32
CA GLY A 5 5.69 -5.99 -5.30
C GLY A 5 5.18 -4.60 -4.95
N TYR A 6 3.91 -4.32 -5.28
CA TYR A 6 3.16 -3.18 -4.76
C TYR A 6 2.26 -3.64 -3.61
N GLY A 7 2.44 -3.05 -2.42
CA GLY A 7 1.59 -3.32 -1.26
C GLY A 7 0.73 -2.10 -0.93
N GLN A 8 -0.59 -2.26 -0.95
CA GLN A 8 -1.49 -1.28 -0.35
C GLN A 8 -1.74 -1.67 1.12
N LEU A 9 -1.62 -0.69 2.01
CA LEU A 9 -1.91 -0.88 3.43
C LEU A 9 -3.33 -0.37 3.72
N PRO A 10 -4.33 -1.26 3.93
CA PRO A 10 -5.62 -0.82 4.41
C PRO A 10 -5.45 -0.30 5.85
N PHE A 11 -5.92 0.93 6.11
CA PHE A 11 -5.91 1.52 7.44
C PHE A 11 -7.34 1.70 7.94
N TRP A 12 -7.53 1.56 9.25
CA TRP A 12 -8.78 1.86 9.93
C TRP A 12 -8.53 3.06 10.84
N GLY A 13 -9.43 4.04 10.79
CA GLY A 13 -9.36 5.24 11.59
C GLY A 13 -10.70 5.53 12.25
N ILE A 14 -10.67 6.11 13.44
CA ILE A 14 -11.86 6.67 14.09
C ILE A 14 -11.85 8.17 13.84
N PHE A 15 -12.97 8.73 13.40
CA PHE A 15 -13.06 10.17 13.18
C PHE A 15 -12.90 10.94 14.49
N ASN A 16 -12.20 12.08 14.44
CA ASN A 16 -11.89 12.88 15.64
C ASN A 16 -13.13 13.42 16.37
N HIS A 17 -14.27 13.53 15.68
CA HIS A 17 -15.53 14.01 16.25
C HIS A 17 -16.34 12.89 16.92
N THR A 18 -15.98 11.61 16.79
CA THR A 18 -16.64 10.50 17.48
C THR A 18 -16.34 10.57 18.98
N LYS A 19 -17.38 10.50 19.83
CA LYS A 19 -17.30 10.66 21.31
C LYS A 19 -18.22 9.67 22.03
N GLY A 20 -18.07 9.58 23.35
CA GLY A 20 -18.96 8.81 24.21
C GLY A 20 -19.02 7.32 23.83
N ALA A 21 -20.21 6.73 23.95
CA ALA A 21 -20.44 5.31 23.70
C ALA A 21 -20.02 4.87 22.28
N ASP A 22 -20.18 5.72 21.28
CA ASP A 22 -19.78 5.42 19.90
C ASP A 22 -18.26 5.29 19.75
N LEU A 23 -17.50 6.12 20.48
CA LEU A 23 -16.04 6.04 20.49
C LEU A 23 -15.57 4.74 21.14
N ASP A 24 -16.22 4.34 22.23
CA ASP A 24 -15.89 3.09 22.93
C ASP A 24 -16.24 1.87 22.07
N ALA A 25 -17.42 1.86 21.45
CA ALA A 25 -17.83 0.82 20.51
C ALA A 25 -16.89 0.72 19.29
N ALA A 26 -16.47 1.85 18.73
CA ALA A 26 -15.54 1.86 17.59
C ALA A 26 -14.16 1.31 17.96
N LYS A 27 -13.62 1.68 19.13
CA LYS A 27 -12.35 1.11 19.64
C LYS A 27 -12.45 -0.38 19.89
N ASP A 28 -13.57 -0.82 20.47
CA ASP A 28 -13.79 -2.23 20.77
C ASP A 28 -13.91 -3.06 19.48
N LEU A 29 -14.65 -2.56 18.48
CA LEU A 29 -14.71 -3.17 17.15
C LEU A 29 -13.32 -3.33 16.52
N ILE A 30 -12.50 -2.28 16.51
CA ILE A 30 -11.14 -2.35 15.97
C ILE A 30 -10.33 -3.43 16.71
N LYS A 31 -10.37 -3.42 18.04
CA LYS A 31 -9.65 -4.40 18.87
C LYS A 31 -10.11 -5.83 18.59
N GLN A 32 -11.42 -6.06 18.50
CA GLN A 32 -11.98 -7.37 18.23
C GLN A 32 -11.65 -7.85 16.81
N PHE A 33 -11.78 -6.97 15.82
CA PHE A 33 -11.49 -7.31 14.42
C PHE A 33 -10.03 -7.69 14.22
N PHE A 34 -9.09 -6.89 14.73
CA PHE A 34 -7.65 -7.13 14.61
C PHE A 34 -7.09 -8.19 15.58
N SER A 35 -7.95 -8.85 16.37
CA SER A 35 -7.54 -10.04 17.12
C SER A 35 -7.05 -11.14 16.17
N MET A 36 -6.08 -11.95 16.64
CA MET A 36 -5.50 -13.04 15.85
C MET A 36 -6.57 -13.96 15.24
N LYS A 37 -7.60 -14.29 16.03
CA LYS A 37 -8.72 -15.14 15.62
C LYS A 37 -9.52 -14.53 14.47
N ASN A 38 -10.00 -13.29 14.64
CA ASN A 38 -10.94 -12.69 13.68
C ASN A 38 -10.22 -12.23 12.43
N TYR A 39 -9.08 -11.56 12.58
CA TYR A 39 -8.28 -11.11 11.44
C TYR A 39 -7.66 -12.28 10.69
N GLY A 40 -7.20 -13.32 11.39
CA GLY A 40 -6.70 -14.54 10.75
C GLY A 40 -7.75 -15.20 9.86
N LYS A 41 -8.99 -15.33 10.34
CA LYS A 41 -10.12 -15.83 9.53
C LYS A 41 -10.41 -14.93 8.32
N PHE A 42 -10.36 -13.61 8.50
CA PHE A 42 -10.54 -12.65 7.42
C PHE A 42 -9.47 -12.80 6.32
N ILE A 43 -8.19 -12.90 6.70
CA ILE A 43 -7.06 -13.13 5.78
C ILE A 43 -7.22 -14.46 5.05
N GLN A 44 -7.54 -15.53 5.79
CA GLN A 44 -7.72 -16.87 5.22
C GLN A 44 -8.82 -16.87 4.14
N THR A 45 -9.91 -16.14 4.39
CA THR A 45 -11.01 -15.98 3.42
C THR A 45 -10.54 -15.19 2.19
N GLY A 46 -9.62 -14.24 2.36
CA GLY A 46 -9.03 -13.46 1.29
C GLY A 46 -8.08 -14.22 0.36
N GLN A 47 -7.71 -15.47 0.68
CA GLN A 47 -6.93 -16.36 -0.21
C GLN A 47 -5.70 -15.67 -0.85
N GLY A 48 -4.95 -14.89 -0.06
CA GLY A 48 -3.72 -14.23 -0.52
C GLY A 48 -3.91 -12.90 -1.25
N TYR A 49 -5.15 -12.45 -1.49
CA TYR A 49 -5.43 -11.05 -1.89
C TYR A 49 -5.19 -10.06 -0.75
N ILE A 50 -5.48 -10.50 0.47
CA ILE A 50 -5.19 -9.76 1.69
C ILE A 50 -4.11 -10.54 2.41
N LEU A 51 -3.03 -9.86 2.77
CA LEU A 51 -1.88 -10.47 3.43
C LEU A 51 -1.75 -9.90 4.86
N PRO A 52 -1.28 -10.72 5.81
CA PRO A 52 -1.21 -10.29 7.19
C PRO A 52 -0.21 -9.15 7.37
N LEU A 53 -0.56 -8.24 8.29
CA LEU A 53 0.21 -7.02 8.58
C LEU A 53 1.40 -7.27 9.52
N LEU A 54 1.41 -8.39 10.26
CA LEU A 54 2.38 -8.66 11.32
C LEU A 54 3.08 -10.02 11.12
N PRO A 55 4.37 -10.13 11.45
CA PRO A 55 5.12 -11.40 11.35
C PRO A 55 4.52 -12.55 12.16
N ALA A 56 3.76 -12.26 13.21
CA ALA A 56 3.12 -13.29 14.05
C ALA A 56 2.19 -14.23 13.26
N TYR A 57 1.62 -13.77 12.14
CA TYR A 57 0.73 -14.57 11.29
C TYR A 57 1.48 -15.60 10.42
N GLU A 58 2.82 -15.57 10.35
CA GLU A 58 3.60 -16.58 9.60
C GLU A 58 3.34 -18.01 10.10
N LYS A 59 3.06 -18.16 11.39
CA LYS A 59 2.77 -19.46 12.02
C LYS A 59 1.30 -19.85 11.96
N GLU A 60 0.42 -18.95 11.51
CA GLU A 60 -1.02 -19.17 11.50
C GLU A 60 -1.48 -19.84 10.20
N PRO A 61 -2.59 -20.61 10.21
CA PRO A 61 -3.14 -21.28 9.04
C PRO A 61 -3.92 -20.32 8.11
N VAL A 62 -3.40 -19.11 7.90
CA VAL A 62 -4.03 -18.03 7.12
C VAL A 62 -3.61 -18.02 5.66
N TRP A 63 -2.60 -18.82 5.33
CA TRP A 63 -1.98 -18.81 4.02
C TRP A 63 -2.74 -19.67 3.02
N PRO A 64 -2.76 -19.29 1.74
CA PRO A 64 -3.37 -20.11 0.69
C PRO A 64 -2.78 -21.51 0.65
N THR A 65 -3.64 -22.51 0.44
CA THR A 65 -3.23 -23.91 0.24
C THR A 65 -2.98 -24.24 -1.23
N ASP A 66 -3.52 -23.44 -2.16
CA ASP A 66 -3.24 -23.58 -3.58
C ASP A 66 -1.75 -23.28 -3.85
N PRO A 67 -0.97 -24.24 -4.40
CA PRO A 67 0.44 -24.02 -4.69
C PRO A 67 0.69 -22.85 -5.66
N LYS A 68 -0.27 -22.46 -6.49
CA LYS A 68 -0.17 -21.29 -7.38
C LYS A 68 -0.09 -19.97 -6.61
N LEU A 69 -0.63 -19.94 -5.39
CA LEU A 69 -0.65 -18.79 -4.50
C LEU A 69 0.46 -18.82 -3.45
N ALA A 70 1.38 -19.79 -3.52
CA ALA A 70 2.50 -19.91 -2.57
C ALA A 70 3.38 -18.64 -2.53
N ILE A 71 3.44 -17.89 -3.64
CA ILE A 71 4.15 -16.61 -3.74
C ILE A 71 3.64 -15.56 -2.75
N ALA A 72 2.39 -15.65 -2.31
CA ALA A 72 1.77 -14.72 -1.39
C ALA A 72 2.56 -14.54 -0.07
N LYS A 73 3.19 -15.61 0.43
CA LYS A 73 4.07 -15.56 1.61
C LYS A 73 5.35 -14.75 1.40
N GLU A 74 5.81 -14.67 0.16
CA GLU A 74 7.09 -14.04 -0.19
C GLU A 74 6.93 -12.60 -0.68
N MET A 75 5.78 -12.25 -1.30
CA MET A 75 5.56 -10.93 -1.90
C MET A 75 5.77 -9.78 -0.90
N PHE A 76 5.21 -9.87 0.31
CA PHE A 76 5.30 -8.79 1.30
C PHE A 76 6.67 -8.64 1.97
N LYS A 77 7.56 -9.65 1.88
CA LYS A 77 8.93 -9.51 2.39
C LYS A 77 9.76 -8.50 1.60
N THR A 78 9.37 -8.21 0.36
CA THR A 78 10.09 -7.30 -0.54
C THR A 78 9.25 -6.11 -1.02
N ALA A 79 7.93 -6.16 -0.81
CA ALA A 79 7.03 -5.08 -1.16
C ALA A 79 7.31 -3.82 -0.34
N LEU A 80 7.15 -2.66 -0.97
CA LEU A 80 7.18 -1.37 -0.30
C LEU A 80 5.85 -0.65 -0.56
N PRO A 81 5.27 0.02 0.43
CA PRO A 81 4.10 0.85 0.19
C PRO A 81 4.46 2.04 -0.70
N ALA A 82 3.47 2.54 -1.42
CA ALA A 82 3.61 3.81 -2.15
C ALA A 82 4.12 4.91 -1.22
N GLY A 83 5.16 5.61 -1.66
CA GLY A 83 5.74 6.70 -0.88
C GLY A 83 6.60 6.27 0.31
N HIS A 84 7.02 5.00 0.43
CA HIS A 84 7.92 4.53 1.49
C HIS A 84 9.16 5.41 1.70
N ALA A 85 9.71 5.96 0.62
CA ALA A 85 10.90 6.82 0.66
C ALA A 85 10.57 8.33 0.80
N LEU A 86 9.30 8.71 0.91
CA LEU A 86 8.89 10.12 0.96
C LEU A 86 8.85 10.63 2.40
N LYS A 87 9.51 11.76 2.63
CA LYS A 87 9.63 12.40 3.96
C LYS A 87 8.29 12.98 4.47
N PHE A 88 7.34 13.24 3.57
CA PHE A 88 6.04 13.82 3.90
C PHE A 88 4.97 13.25 2.96
N GLN A 89 3.93 12.63 3.53
CA GLN A 89 2.69 12.36 2.80
C GLN A 89 1.89 13.66 2.74
N SER A 90 2.20 14.49 1.73
CA SER A 90 1.56 15.79 1.52
C SER A 90 0.54 15.71 0.39
N ARG A 91 -0.31 16.74 0.28
CA ARG A 91 -1.17 16.90 -0.89
C ARG A 91 -0.35 16.89 -2.19
N LEU A 92 0.85 17.49 -2.16
CA LEU A 92 1.76 17.48 -3.30
C LEU A 92 2.24 16.06 -3.64
N SER A 93 2.56 15.21 -2.66
CA SER A 93 2.99 13.84 -2.95
C SER A 93 1.90 13.01 -3.61
N SER A 94 0.63 13.17 -3.21
CA SER A 94 -0.51 12.51 -3.87
C SER A 94 -0.66 12.97 -5.32
N LEU A 95 -0.57 14.28 -5.57
CA LEU A 95 -0.68 14.84 -6.92
C LEU A 95 0.46 14.38 -7.84
N ILE A 96 1.69 14.31 -7.31
CA ILE A 96 2.84 13.78 -8.04
C ILE A 96 2.60 12.32 -8.43
N GLN A 97 2.13 11.49 -7.51
CA GLN A 97 1.86 10.07 -7.79
C GLN A 97 0.78 9.91 -8.88
N ASP A 98 -0.37 10.57 -8.71
CA ASP A 98 -1.54 10.36 -9.58
C ASP A 98 -1.36 10.98 -10.97
N ARG A 99 -0.77 12.18 -11.06
CA ARG A 99 -0.76 12.96 -12.31
C ARG A 99 0.58 12.90 -13.04
N VAL A 100 1.68 12.84 -12.31
CA VAL A 100 3.04 12.95 -12.89
C VAL A 100 3.64 11.57 -13.12
N ILE A 101 3.65 10.71 -12.10
CA ILE A 101 4.19 9.34 -12.24
C ILE A 101 3.22 8.45 -13.03
N LEU A 102 1.96 8.31 -12.63
CA LEU A 102 1.04 7.42 -13.36
C LEU A 102 0.60 8.00 -14.70
N GLY A 103 0.28 9.29 -14.76
CA GLY A 103 -0.20 9.94 -15.99
C GLY A 103 0.91 10.23 -17.00
N LYS A 104 1.87 11.09 -16.62
CA LYS A 104 2.85 11.64 -17.57
C LYS A 104 3.98 10.67 -17.91
N LEU A 105 4.58 9.98 -16.93
CA LEU A 105 5.64 9.01 -17.23
C LEU A 105 5.14 7.89 -18.14
N TYR A 106 3.99 7.29 -17.81
CA TYR A 106 3.42 6.22 -18.63
C TYR A 106 3.11 6.72 -20.05
N SER A 107 2.41 7.84 -20.18
CA SER A 107 2.07 8.41 -21.49
C SER A 107 3.32 8.75 -22.33
N ARG A 108 4.34 9.38 -21.72
CA ARG A 108 5.63 9.68 -22.38
C ARG A 108 6.37 8.42 -22.79
N ALA A 109 6.47 7.42 -21.92
CA ALA A 109 7.15 6.17 -22.20
C ALA A 109 6.46 5.40 -23.34
N ALA A 110 5.12 5.32 -23.30
CA ALA A 110 4.33 4.64 -24.31
C ALA A 110 4.38 5.36 -25.68
N SER A 111 4.32 6.69 -25.69
CA SER A 111 4.27 7.47 -26.93
C SER A 111 5.65 7.64 -27.59
N SER A 112 6.72 7.69 -26.81
CA SER A 112 8.09 7.89 -27.33
C SER A 112 8.84 6.59 -27.59
N GLY A 113 8.41 5.46 -27.00
CA GLY A 113 9.19 4.22 -26.97
C GLY A 113 10.48 4.31 -26.15
N ASN A 114 10.77 5.46 -25.50
CA ASN A 114 12.00 5.70 -24.75
C ASN A 114 11.70 5.91 -23.26
N ALA A 115 11.60 4.80 -22.54
CA ALA A 115 11.31 4.80 -21.10
C ALA A 115 12.38 5.51 -20.25
N LYS A 116 13.66 5.47 -20.66
CA LYS A 116 14.75 6.14 -19.92
C LYS A 116 14.61 7.65 -19.97
N GLN A 117 14.36 8.20 -21.16
CA GLN A 117 14.16 9.64 -21.31
C GLN A 117 12.89 10.09 -20.58
N ALA A 118 11.79 9.36 -20.74
CA ALA A 118 10.54 9.65 -20.05
C ALA A 118 10.72 9.71 -18.52
N LEU A 119 11.52 8.80 -17.95
CA LEU A 119 11.85 8.82 -16.52
C LEU A 119 12.66 10.06 -16.14
N ALA A 120 13.70 10.39 -16.89
CA ALA A 120 14.55 11.56 -16.62
C ALA A 120 13.72 12.87 -16.62
N ASP A 121 12.86 13.05 -17.62
CA ASP A 121 12.00 14.23 -17.75
C ASP A 121 11.00 14.32 -16.59
N THR A 122 10.39 13.19 -16.22
CA THR A 122 9.45 13.11 -15.09
C THR A 122 10.15 13.42 -13.76
N MET A 123 11.37 12.92 -13.54
CA MET A 123 12.12 13.22 -12.31
C MET A 123 12.47 14.71 -12.20
N LYS A 124 12.85 15.35 -13.31
CA LYS A 124 13.08 16.79 -13.36
C LYS A 124 11.82 17.57 -12.97
N GLU A 125 10.66 17.19 -13.53
CA GLU A 125 9.38 17.82 -13.24
C GLU A 125 8.97 17.67 -11.76
N ILE A 126 9.24 16.51 -11.16
CA ILE A 126 9.04 16.29 -9.72
C ILE A 126 9.90 17.24 -8.89
N ASP A 127 11.16 17.45 -9.26
CA ASP A 127 12.04 18.35 -8.54
C ASP A 127 11.65 19.81 -8.67
N ASP A 128 11.11 20.22 -9.82
CA ASP A 128 10.55 21.56 -9.99
C ASP A 128 9.29 21.76 -9.15
N LEU A 129 8.41 20.74 -9.08
CA LEU A 129 7.22 20.78 -8.22
C LEU A 129 7.55 20.91 -6.73
N LYS A 130 8.61 20.24 -6.25
CA LYS A 130 9.06 20.35 -4.86
C LYS A 130 9.54 21.75 -4.48
N LYS A 131 10.04 22.54 -5.44
CA LYS A 131 10.47 23.92 -5.19
C LYS A 131 9.29 24.88 -5.03
N LEU A 132 8.11 24.49 -5.49
CA LEU A 132 6.88 25.31 -5.46
C LEU A 132 6.04 25.09 -4.18
N SER A 133 6.38 24.07 -3.37
CA SER A 133 5.73 23.77 -2.09
C SER A 133 6.56 24.22 -0.91
#